data_AF-A0A9P6WWF9-F1
#
_entry.id   AF-A0A9P6WWF9-F1
#
_cell.length_a   1.000
_cell.length_b   1.000
_cell.length_c   1.000
_cell.angle_alpha   90.00
_cell.angle_beta   90.00
_cell.angle_gamma   90.00
#
_symmetry.space_group_name_H-M   'P 1'
#
loop_
_entity.id
_entity.type
_entity.pdbx_description
1 polymer ?
#
loop_
_entity_poly.entity_id
_entity_poly.type
_entity_poly.pdbx_seq_one_letter_code
_entity_poly.pdbx_strand_id
1 'polypeptide(L)'
;MTISGAYYNKEEDFGILNFRDLGVSTAENAENKKYIKEGLIFRSATLDNMNEEEVNEFIKVHKIRTILDLRTGMEGKEGLPIDKIFPTVLIDQLDPVTLLKKDSEFVHNEIEIETVKKETLRRKYRVDIAGKRFQRSCIFASCSFPLKIQKAGYIIGKQVLSKMGVCQMVKEFTIHCQPEIKEALMVFTEPDNFPIEIHCTQGKDRTGMISALVLSIAGVPEEIIVNDYAKTQKG
;
A
#
# COMPACT_ATOMS: atom_id res chain seq x y z
N MET A 1 -18.82 28.20 -8.14
CA MET A 1 -17.36 28.37 -8.23
C MET A 1 -16.76 27.00 -8.39
N THR A 2 -16.39 26.67 -9.62
CA THR A 2 -15.98 25.33 -10.08
C THR A 2 -14.54 25.11 -9.66
N ILE A 3 -14.29 24.17 -8.75
CA ILE A 3 -12.94 23.83 -8.30
C ILE A 3 -12.36 22.83 -9.32
N SER A 4 -11.42 23.34 -10.13
CA SER A 4 -10.22 22.69 -10.69
C SER A 4 -10.19 21.15 -10.57
N GLY A 5 -10.27 20.34 -11.63
CA GLY A 5 -9.66 20.49 -12.94
C GLY A 5 -8.22 19.91 -13.01
N ALA A 6 -7.59 19.61 -11.88
CA ALA A 6 -6.16 19.26 -11.82
C ALA A 6 -5.83 17.76 -11.62
N TYR A 7 -6.82 16.87 -11.47
CA TYR A 7 -6.59 15.44 -11.21
C TYR A 7 -6.99 14.47 -12.32
N TYR A 8 -7.61 15.00 -13.37
CA TYR A 8 -7.89 14.22 -14.56
C TYR A 8 -6.94 14.70 -15.65
N ASN A 9 -5.79 14.03 -15.78
CA ASN A 9 -5.14 13.96 -17.08
C ASN A 9 -6.14 13.23 -17.98
N LYS A 10 -6.93 14.01 -18.72
CA LYS A 10 -8.03 13.55 -19.58
C LYS A 10 -7.59 12.61 -20.71
N GLU A 11 -6.28 12.37 -20.87
CA GLU A 11 -5.71 11.58 -21.95
C GLU A 11 -5.49 10.11 -21.57
N GLU A 12 -5.42 9.74 -20.28
CA GLU A 12 -5.19 8.33 -19.85
C GLU A 12 -5.86 8.03 -18.50
N ASP A 13 -7.19 8.09 -18.43
CA ASP A 13 -7.92 7.59 -17.26
C ASP A 13 -8.05 6.06 -17.37
N PHE A 14 -7.18 5.34 -16.66
CA PHE A 14 -7.22 3.87 -16.57
C PHE A 14 -8.46 3.35 -15.80
N GLY A 15 -9.36 4.23 -15.33
CA GLY A 15 -10.58 3.85 -14.61
C GLY A 15 -10.31 3.24 -13.23
N ILE A 16 -9.10 3.43 -12.70
CA ILE A 16 -8.68 2.86 -11.42
C ILE A 16 -9.25 3.72 -10.30
N LEU A 17 -10.15 3.13 -9.52
CA LEU A 17 -10.77 3.77 -8.38
C LEU A 17 -9.70 4.27 -7.38
N ASN A 18 -9.87 5.48 -6.86
CA ASN A 18 -8.98 6.10 -5.86
C ASN A 18 -7.50 6.25 -6.27
N PHE A 19 -7.18 6.11 -7.57
CA PHE A 19 -5.82 6.31 -8.07
C PHE A 19 -5.36 7.77 -7.93
N ARG A 20 -4.17 7.98 -7.36
CA ARG A 20 -3.47 9.28 -7.34
C ARG A 20 -2.01 9.16 -6.92
N ASP A 21 -1.23 10.15 -7.32
CA ASP A 21 0.13 10.41 -6.83
C ASP A 21 0.08 11.17 -5.49
N LEU A 22 0.75 10.64 -4.46
CA LEU A 22 0.81 11.27 -3.15
C LEU A 22 1.67 12.55 -3.13
N GLY A 23 2.68 12.66 -3.99
CA GLY A 23 3.47 13.89 -4.13
C GLY A 23 2.61 15.04 -4.66
N VAL A 24 1.70 14.75 -5.59
CA VAL A 24 0.73 15.74 -6.12
C VAL A 24 -0.39 15.99 -5.11
N SER A 25 -0.94 14.93 -4.51
CA SER A 25 -2.12 15.05 -3.65
C SER A 25 -1.88 15.83 -2.36
N THR A 26 -0.66 15.74 -1.84
CA THR A 26 -0.23 16.45 -0.62
C THR A 26 0.31 17.84 -0.90
N ALA A 27 0.77 18.13 -2.12
CA ALA A 27 1.17 19.48 -2.53
C ALA A 27 -0.01 20.45 -2.66
N GLU A 28 -1.24 19.93 -2.80
CA GLU A 28 -2.47 20.71 -2.70
C GLU A 28 -2.82 21.07 -1.25
N ASN A 29 -2.01 21.94 -0.67
CA ASN A 29 -2.21 22.51 0.65
C ASN A 29 -2.23 24.03 0.57
N ALA A 30 -2.67 24.69 1.65
CA ALA A 30 -2.83 26.15 1.68
C ALA A 30 -1.53 26.91 1.36
N GLU A 31 -0.37 26.30 1.62
CA GLU A 31 0.95 26.88 1.39
C GLU A 31 1.55 26.49 0.02
N ASN A 32 0.90 25.62 -0.75
CA ASN A 32 1.46 24.96 -1.95
C ASN A 32 2.85 24.35 -1.73
N LYS A 33 3.14 23.92 -0.49
CA LYS A 33 4.44 23.38 -0.12
C LYS A 33 4.55 21.92 -0.53
N LYS A 34 5.63 21.54 -1.21
CA LYS A 34 5.93 20.15 -1.57
C LYS A 34 6.71 19.48 -0.44
N TYR A 35 6.17 18.38 0.07
CA TYR A 35 6.82 17.56 1.10
C TYR A 35 7.46 16.29 0.51
N ILE A 36 6.89 15.77 -0.57
CA ILE A 36 7.32 14.54 -1.23
C ILE A 36 7.47 14.83 -2.72
N LYS A 37 8.43 14.15 -3.37
CA LYS A 37 8.61 14.24 -4.81
C LYS A 37 7.46 13.53 -5.53
N GLU A 38 6.96 14.16 -6.58
CA GLU A 38 5.99 13.58 -7.51
C GLU A 38 6.60 12.38 -8.25
N GLY A 39 5.73 11.45 -8.63
CA GLY A 39 6.08 10.25 -9.37
C GLY A 39 6.77 9.16 -8.54
N LEU A 40 6.80 9.28 -7.21
CA LEU A 40 7.42 8.28 -6.33
C LEU A 40 6.43 7.30 -5.71
N ILE A 41 5.29 7.80 -5.22
CA ILE A 41 4.33 6.98 -4.49
C ILE A 41 2.93 7.21 -5.06
N PHE A 42 2.37 6.15 -5.63
CA PHE A 42 1.02 6.10 -6.13
C PHE A 42 0.17 5.24 -5.20
N ARG A 43 -1.07 5.63 -4.98
CA ARG A 43 -2.06 4.82 -4.25
C ARG A 43 -3.28 4.57 -5.12
N SER A 44 -3.90 3.40 -4.98
CA SER A 44 -5.10 3.06 -5.75
C SER A 44 -5.96 1.97 -5.11
N ALA A 45 -7.12 1.69 -5.72
CA ALA A 45 -7.89 0.47 -5.48
C ALA A 45 -7.30 -0.71 -6.26
N THR A 46 -7.94 -1.88 -6.17
CA THR A 46 -7.44 -3.05 -6.88
C THR A 46 -7.31 -2.82 -8.38
N LEU A 47 -6.23 -3.36 -8.93
CA LEU A 47 -5.97 -3.38 -10.37
C LEU A 47 -6.74 -4.52 -11.08
N ASP A 48 -7.43 -5.40 -10.33
CA ASP A 48 -8.12 -6.61 -10.81
C ASP A 48 -9.19 -6.37 -11.90
N ASN A 49 -9.63 -5.13 -12.08
CA ASN A 49 -10.61 -4.76 -13.10
C ASN A 49 -10.00 -4.48 -14.48
N MET A 50 -8.67 -4.39 -14.57
CA MET A 50 -7.93 -4.17 -15.81
C MET A 50 -7.49 -5.47 -16.45
N ASN A 51 -7.33 -5.48 -17.77
CA ASN A 51 -6.68 -6.57 -18.49
C ASN A 51 -5.14 -6.46 -18.44
N GLU A 52 -4.43 -7.46 -18.96
CA GLU A 52 -2.96 -7.50 -18.92
C GLU A 52 -2.28 -6.34 -19.66
N GLU A 53 -2.85 -5.92 -20.78
CA GLU A 53 -2.31 -4.85 -21.63
C GLU A 53 -2.47 -3.50 -20.93
N GLU A 54 -3.64 -3.24 -20.35
CA GLU A 54 -3.95 -2.04 -19.57
C GLU A 54 -3.03 -1.91 -18.35
N VAL A 55 -2.83 -3.00 -17.60
CA VAL A 55 -1.91 -3.02 -16.47
C VAL A 55 -0.47 -2.73 -16.91
N ASN A 56 -0.03 -3.31 -18.03
CA ASN A 56 1.31 -3.08 -18.55
C ASN A 56 1.52 -1.64 -19.01
N GLU A 57 0.52 -1.04 -19.66
CA GLU A 57 0.59 0.36 -20.06
C GLU A 57 0.54 1.27 -18.84
N PHE A 58 -0.33 1.01 -17.85
CA PHE A 58 -0.35 1.71 -16.57
C PHE A 58 1.02 1.70 -15.88
N ILE A 59 1.65 0.53 -15.75
CA ILE A 59 2.98 0.39 -15.17
C ILE A 59 4.02 1.19 -15.96
N LYS A 60 3.94 1.17 -17.29
CA LYS A 60 4.90 1.83 -18.18
C LYS A 60 4.77 3.35 -18.14
N VAL A 61 3.55 3.88 -18.21
CA VAL A 61 3.22 5.31 -18.15
C VAL A 61 3.70 5.91 -16.82
N HIS A 62 3.35 5.26 -15.71
CA HIS A 62 3.72 5.73 -14.37
C HIS A 62 5.11 5.28 -13.93
N LYS A 63 5.83 4.53 -14.79
CA LYS A 63 7.16 3.97 -14.53
C LYS A 63 7.21 3.19 -13.22
N ILE A 64 6.12 2.51 -12.86
CA ILE A 64 5.99 1.78 -11.61
C ILE A 64 7.01 0.66 -11.60
N ARG A 65 7.82 0.64 -10.55
CA ARG A 65 8.82 -0.40 -10.33
C ARG A 65 8.34 -1.44 -9.35
N THR A 66 7.58 -1.00 -8.34
CA THR A 66 7.10 -1.87 -7.26
C THR A 66 5.60 -1.77 -7.08
N ILE A 67 4.94 -2.91 -6.91
CA ILE A 67 3.53 -3.00 -6.51
C ILE A 67 3.48 -3.58 -5.10
N LEU A 68 2.81 -2.87 -4.19
CA LEU A 68 2.55 -3.29 -2.82
C LEU A 68 1.05 -3.58 -2.66
N ASP A 69 0.71 -4.87 -2.71
CA ASP A 69 -0.66 -5.38 -2.57
C ASP A 69 -0.94 -5.71 -1.09
N LEU A 70 -1.81 -4.92 -0.46
CA LEU A 70 -2.17 -5.05 0.97
C LEU A 70 -3.37 -5.99 1.21
N ARG A 71 -3.85 -6.68 0.17
CA ARG A 71 -5.02 -7.56 0.28
C ARG A 71 -4.68 -8.87 0.94
N THR A 72 -5.71 -9.48 1.52
CA THR A 72 -5.60 -10.85 2.01
C THR A 72 -5.64 -11.82 0.82
N GLY A 73 -5.07 -13.03 0.98
CA GLY A 73 -5.07 -14.04 -0.08
C GLY A 73 -6.46 -14.49 -0.57
N MET A 74 -7.54 -14.09 0.12
CA MET A 74 -8.93 -14.41 -0.24
C MET A 74 -9.66 -13.27 -0.97
N GLU A 75 -9.08 -12.08 -1.05
CA GLU A 75 -9.74 -10.87 -1.56
C GLU A 75 -9.42 -10.55 -3.03
N GLY A 76 -8.50 -11.29 -3.65
CA GLY A 76 -8.17 -11.15 -5.07
C GLY A 76 -8.81 -12.25 -5.92
N LYS A 77 -9.13 -11.94 -7.18
CA LYS A 77 -9.26 -12.99 -8.18
C LYS A 77 -7.84 -13.53 -8.42
N GLU A 78 -7.59 -14.82 -8.22
CA GLU A 78 -6.42 -15.44 -8.86
C GLU A 78 -6.57 -15.21 -10.36
N GLY A 79 -5.82 -14.27 -10.96
CA GLY A 79 -6.09 -14.00 -12.38
C GLY A 79 -5.45 -12.80 -13.07
N LEU A 80 -4.87 -11.81 -12.38
CA LEU A 80 -4.02 -10.85 -13.09
C LEU A 80 -2.56 -11.32 -13.07
N PRO A 81 -1.92 -11.54 -14.22
CA PRO A 81 -0.55 -12.07 -14.32
C PRO A 81 0.52 -11.03 -14.02
N ILE A 82 0.21 -10.03 -13.19
CA ILE A 82 1.25 -9.26 -12.49
C ILE A 82 2.17 -10.24 -11.73
N ASP A 83 1.60 -11.34 -11.22
CA ASP A 83 2.34 -12.39 -10.51
C ASP A 83 3.39 -13.13 -11.37
N LYS A 84 3.33 -13.06 -12.71
CA LYS A 84 4.26 -13.79 -13.60
C LYS A 84 5.51 -13.00 -13.99
N ILE A 85 5.48 -11.67 -13.90
CA ILE A 85 6.58 -10.78 -14.33
C ILE A 85 7.33 -10.20 -13.12
N PHE A 86 6.69 -10.17 -11.95
CA PHE A 86 7.24 -9.60 -10.73
C PHE A 86 7.68 -10.74 -9.80
N PRO A 87 8.99 -10.92 -9.50
CA PRO A 87 9.41 -11.86 -8.50
C PRO A 87 8.84 -11.41 -7.14
N THR A 88 8.13 -12.31 -6.49
CA THR A 88 7.64 -12.09 -5.13
C THR A 88 8.81 -12.33 -4.19
N VAL A 89 9.33 -11.26 -3.57
CA VAL A 89 10.36 -11.37 -2.53
C VAL A 89 9.65 -11.31 -1.18
N LEU A 90 9.81 -12.36 -0.38
CA LEU A 90 9.46 -12.31 1.05
C LEU A 90 10.44 -11.36 1.74
N ILE A 91 9.92 -10.38 2.49
CA ILE A 91 10.72 -9.43 3.28
C ILE A 91 11.21 -10.12 4.57
N ASP A 92 11.79 -11.31 4.45
CA ASP A 92 12.34 -12.06 5.59
C ASP A 92 13.78 -11.61 5.93
N GLN A 93 14.40 -10.75 5.10
CA GLN A 93 15.82 -10.38 5.23
C GLN A 93 16.09 -8.94 5.69
N LEU A 94 15.07 -8.09 5.88
CA LEU A 94 15.27 -6.71 6.30
C LEU A 94 15.19 -6.60 7.84
N ASP A 95 16.34 -6.70 8.49
CA ASP A 95 16.50 -6.36 9.91
C ASP A 95 16.54 -4.83 10.10
N PRO A 96 15.55 -4.22 10.79
CA PRO A 96 15.50 -2.78 11.01
C PRO A 96 16.70 -2.24 11.79
N VAL A 97 17.29 -3.06 12.67
CA VAL A 97 18.45 -2.65 13.47
C VAL A 97 19.67 -2.45 12.57
N THR A 98 19.80 -3.27 11.53
CA THR A 98 20.88 -3.16 10.53
C THR A 98 20.73 -1.88 9.68
N LEU A 99 19.50 -1.45 9.38
CA LEU A 99 19.26 -0.22 8.60
C LEU A 99 19.54 1.06 9.40
N LEU A 100 19.16 1.09 10.68
CA LEU A 100 19.47 2.21 11.58
C LEU A 100 20.99 2.37 11.81
N LYS A 101 21.76 1.29 11.70
CA LYS A 101 23.23 1.34 11.77
C LYS A 101 23.87 1.84 10.47
N LYS A 102 23.30 1.50 9.31
CA LYS A 102 23.81 1.93 7.99
C LYS A 102 23.79 3.45 7.80
N ASP A 103 22.87 4.18 8.42
CA ASP A 103 22.85 5.65 8.39
C ASP A 103 24.10 6.28 9.02
N SER A 104 24.85 5.54 9.85
CA SER A 104 26.08 6.02 10.48
C SER A 104 27.38 5.67 9.74
N GLU A 105 27.34 4.82 8.71
CA GLU A 105 28.52 4.35 7.97
C GLU A 105 28.29 4.37 6.45
N PHE A 106 28.27 5.56 5.85
CA PHE A 106 28.46 5.69 4.41
C PHE A 106 29.94 5.40 4.07
N VAL A 107 30.25 4.13 3.82
CA VAL A 107 31.48 3.72 3.13
C VAL A 107 31.08 3.10 1.80
N HIS A 108 31.38 3.82 0.72
CA HIS A 108 31.31 3.28 -0.64
C HIS A 108 32.30 2.13 -0.77
N ASN A 109 31.79 0.90 -0.84
CA ASN A 109 32.51 -0.20 -1.46
C ASN A 109 31.66 -0.75 -2.59
N GLU A 110 32.13 -0.48 -3.82
CA GLU A 110 31.64 -1.10 -5.04
C GLU A 110 31.89 -2.61 -4.93
N ILE A 111 30.81 -3.39 -4.94
CA ILE A 111 30.87 -4.83 -5.12
C ILE A 111 30.52 -5.07 -6.59
N GLU A 112 31.51 -5.50 -7.37
CA GLU A 112 31.29 -6.06 -8.71
C GLU A 112 30.40 -7.30 -8.59
N ILE A 113 29.17 -7.19 -9.07
CA ILE A 113 28.26 -8.30 -9.27
C ILE A 113 28.22 -8.57 -10.77
N GLU A 114 28.60 -9.80 -11.14
CA GLU A 114 28.57 -10.31 -12.50
C GLU A 114 27.24 -9.98 -13.20
N THR A 115 27.37 -9.27 -14.32
CA THR A 115 26.32 -8.76 -15.21
C THR A 115 25.37 -9.86 -15.71
N VAL A 116 24.31 -10.12 -14.94
CA VAL A 116 23.05 -10.60 -15.50
C VAL A 116 22.36 -9.40 -16.14
N LYS A 117 21.98 -9.55 -17.42
CA LYS A 117 21.41 -8.49 -18.28
C LYS A 117 20.37 -7.65 -17.53
N LYS A 118 20.60 -6.34 -17.53
CA LYS A 118 19.87 -5.27 -16.87
C LYS A 118 18.47 -5.07 -17.50
N GLU A 119 17.61 -6.09 -17.45
CA GLU A 119 16.16 -5.88 -17.58
C GLU A 119 15.68 -5.26 -16.27
N THR A 120 14.94 -4.15 -16.35
CA THR A 120 14.44 -3.39 -15.19
C THR A 120 13.65 -4.32 -14.26
N LEU A 121 14.24 -4.70 -13.13
CA LEU A 121 13.63 -5.62 -12.18
C LEU A 121 12.39 -4.96 -11.55
N ARG A 122 11.21 -5.44 -11.92
CA ARG A 122 9.93 -5.04 -11.35
C ARG A 122 9.64 -5.92 -10.14
N ARG A 123 9.16 -5.40 -8.99
CA ARG A 123 8.95 -6.17 -7.73
C ARG A 123 7.53 -6.13 -7.21
N LYS A 124 6.99 -7.27 -6.75
CA LYS A 124 5.65 -7.32 -6.14
C LYS A 124 5.78 -7.82 -4.71
N TYR A 125 5.27 -7.03 -3.78
CA TYR A 125 5.17 -7.39 -2.38
C TYR A 125 3.70 -7.58 -2.04
N ARG A 126 3.38 -8.72 -1.41
CA ARG A 126 2.05 -8.96 -0.86
C ARG A 126 2.15 -9.00 0.65
N VAL A 127 1.47 -8.06 1.31
CA VAL A 127 1.47 -7.94 2.77
C VAL A 127 0.02 -8.06 3.24
N ASP A 128 -0.31 -9.19 3.87
CA ASP A 128 -1.67 -9.52 4.29
C ASP A 128 -2.07 -8.74 5.56
N ILE A 129 -2.46 -7.48 5.37
CA ILE A 129 -3.04 -6.66 6.44
C ILE A 129 -4.48 -7.14 6.67
N ALA A 130 -4.77 -7.51 7.92
CA ALA A 130 -5.94 -8.27 8.38
C ALA A 130 -5.82 -9.81 8.30
N GLY A 131 -4.59 -10.34 8.25
CA GLY A 131 -4.29 -11.77 8.25
C GLY A 131 -4.65 -12.53 9.54
N LYS A 132 -4.10 -13.75 9.69
CA LYS A 132 -4.50 -14.74 10.71
C LYS A 132 -4.48 -14.22 12.15
N ARG A 133 -3.61 -13.26 12.51
CA ARG A 133 -3.52 -12.68 13.86
C ARG A 133 -4.72 -11.80 14.21
N PHE A 134 -5.06 -10.85 13.33
CA PHE A 134 -6.24 -10.03 13.48
C PHE A 134 -7.53 -10.87 13.44
N GLN A 135 -7.60 -11.84 12.51
CA GLN A 135 -8.73 -12.77 12.45
C GLN A 135 -8.88 -13.58 13.75
N ARG A 136 -7.77 -14.08 14.32
CA ARG A 136 -7.78 -14.77 15.62
C ARG A 136 -8.26 -13.84 16.74
N SER A 137 -7.74 -12.61 16.82
CA SER A 137 -8.20 -11.62 17.81
C SER A 137 -9.72 -11.40 17.72
N CYS A 138 -10.24 -11.21 16.49
CA CYS A 138 -11.67 -11.09 16.26
C CYS A 138 -12.47 -12.34 16.66
N ILE A 139 -11.95 -13.56 16.39
CA ILE A 139 -12.60 -14.82 16.79
C ILE A 139 -12.68 -14.94 18.32
N PHE A 140 -11.58 -14.64 19.02
CA PHE A 140 -11.55 -14.69 20.48
C PHE A 140 -12.45 -13.62 21.12
N ALA A 141 -12.59 -12.45 20.49
CA ALA A 141 -13.54 -11.43 20.92
C ALA A 141 -15.01 -11.83 20.67
N SER A 142 -15.26 -12.69 19.68
CA SER A 142 -16.63 -13.06 19.26
C SER A 142 -17.18 -14.31 19.95
N CYS A 143 -16.33 -15.25 20.38
CA CYS A 143 -16.76 -16.62 20.70
C CYS A 143 -15.93 -17.23 21.84
N SER A 144 -16.62 -17.80 22.84
CA SER A 144 -16.02 -18.56 23.94
C SER A 144 -15.59 -20.00 23.56
N PHE A 145 -15.77 -20.43 22.30
CA PHE A 145 -15.46 -21.80 21.83
C PHE A 145 -14.95 -21.83 20.37
N PRO A 146 -14.11 -22.81 19.98
CA PRO A 146 -13.49 -22.86 18.65
C PRO A 146 -14.49 -23.33 17.57
N LEU A 147 -14.99 -22.41 16.74
CA LEU A 147 -15.80 -22.70 15.57
C LEU A 147 -14.96 -22.89 14.29
N LYS A 148 -15.47 -23.69 13.33
CA LYS A 148 -14.86 -23.88 12.01
C LYS A 148 -14.71 -22.52 11.28
N ILE A 149 -13.48 -22.22 10.85
CA ILE A 149 -12.98 -20.91 10.36
C ILE A 149 -13.84 -20.30 9.23
N GLN A 150 -14.45 -21.10 8.35
CA GLN A 150 -15.23 -20.58 7.22
C GLN A 150 -16.53 -19.87 7.61
N LYS A 151 -17.27 -20.37 8.64
CA LYS A 151 -18.44 -19.64 9.18
C LYS A 151 -18.03 -18.48 10.09
N ALA A 152 -16.80 -18.51 10.61
CA ALA A 152 -16.28 -17.48 11.49
C ALA A 152 -16.08 -16.15 10.75
N GLY A 153 -15.60 -16.15 9.50
CA GLY A 153 -15.42 -14.92 8.72
C GLY A 153 -16.70 -14.09 8.57
N TYR A 154 -17.83 -14.74 8.22
CA TYR A 154 -19.14 -14.07 8.12
C TYR A 154 -19.64 -13.56 9.48
N ILE A 155 -19.49 -14.36 10.53
CA ILE A 155 -19.90 -14.00 11.89
C ILE A 155 -19.08 -12.82 12.42
N ILE A 156 -17.75 -12.84 12.23
CA ILE A 156 -16.84 -11.75 12.58
C ILE A 156 -17.24 -10.48 11.84
N GLY A 157 -17.46 -10.57 10.52
CA GLY A 157 -17.91 -9.44 9.71
C GLY A 157 -19.21 -8.83 10.23
N LYS A 158 -20.20 -9.67 10.51
CA LYS A 158 -21.55 -9.23 10.91
C LYS A 158 -21.69 -8.84 12.39
N GLN A 159 -20.94 -9.46 13.29
CA GLN A 159 -21.13 -9.29 14.74
C GLN A 159 -20.03 -8.46 15.40
N VAL A 160 -18.83 -8.41 14.83
CA VAL A 160 -17.69 -7.65 15.38
C VAL A 160 -17.33 -6.48 14.48
N LEU A 161 -16.95 -6.72 13.22
CA LEU A 161 -16.46 -5.64 12.34
C LEU A 161 -17.53 -4.58 12.07
N SER A 162 -18.78 -4.98 11.85
CA SER A 162 -19.91 -4.05 11.64
C SER A 162 -20.19 -3.15 12.85
N LYS A 163 -20.02 -3.66 14.07
CA LYS A 163 -20.24 -2.92 15.33
C LYS A 163 -19.04 -2.07 15.70
N MET A 164 -17.85 -2.51 15.32
CA MET A 164 -16.58 -1.85 15.59
C MET A 164 -16.46 -0.54 14.78
N GLY A 165 -16.91 -0.55 13.52
CA GLY A 165 -16.76 0.60 12.63
C GLY A 165 -15.32 0.80 12.15
N VAL A 166 -15.14 1.66 11.14
CA VAL A 166 -13.87 1.83 10.43
C VAL A 166 -12.77 2.40 11.34
N CYS A 167 -13.08 3.41 12.16
CA CYS A 167 -12.11 4.03 13.05
C CYS A 167 -11.52 3.05 14.06
N GLN A 168 -12.35 2.20 14.66
CA GLN A 168 -11.86 1.20 15.61
C GLN A 168 -11.14 0.07 14.87
N MET A 169 -11.58 -0.32 13.67
CA MET A 169 -10.87 -1.30 12.85
C MET A 169 -9.42 -0.91 12.56
N VAL A 170 -9.19 0.34 12.15
CA VAL A 170 -7.83 0.84 11.88
C VAL A 170 -6.99 0.83 13.16
N LYS A 171 -7.56 1.15 14.33
CA LYS A 171 -6.87 1.04 15.62
C LYS A 171 -6.51 -0.42 15.95
N GLU A 172 -7.41 -1.36 15.71
CA GLU A 172 -7.10 -2.77 15.95
C GLU A 172 -5.98 -3.27 15.00
N PHE A 173 -5.90 -2.77 13.76
CA PHE A 173 -4.77 -3.08 12.89
C PHE A 173 -3.44 -2.60 13.47
N THR A 174 -3.37 -1.40 14.04
CA THR A 174 -2.12 -0.92 14.66
C THR A 174 -1.73 -1.71 15.92
N ILE A 175 -2.68 -2.40 16.55
CA ILE A 175 -2.45 -3.23 17.75
C ILE A 175 -2.17 -4.70 17.42
N HIS A 176 -2.65 -5.22 16.28
CA HIS A 176 -2.59 -6.64 15.98
C HIS A 176 -1.84 -7.00 14.70
N CYS A 177 -1.54 -6.02 13.85
CA CYS A 177 -0.85 -6.19 12.57
C CYS A 177 0.49 -5.43 12.52
N GLN A 178 1.16 -5.22 13.65
CA GLN A 178 2.45 -4.50 13.67
C GLN A 178 3.52 -5.13 12.76
N PRO A 179 3.68 -6.47 12.70
CA PRO A 179 4.64 -7.09 11.80
C PRO A 179 4.34 -6.82 10.32
N GLU A 180 3.07 -6.91 9.93
CA GLU A 180 2.62 -6.65 8.57
C GLU A 180 2.74 -5.15 8.23
N ILE A 181 2.39 -4.25 9.16
CA ILE A 181 2.60 -2.81 8.98
C ILE A 181 4.10 -2.51 8.83
N LYS A 182 4.95 -3.10 9.67
CA LYS A 182 6.40 -2.99 9.58
C LYS A 182 6.88 -3.45 8.20
N GLU A 183 6.47 -4.63 7.76
CA GLU A 183 6.81 -5.19 6.46
C GLU A 183 6.44 -4.25 5.31
N ALA A 184 5.22 -3.72 5.31
CA ALA A 184 4.77 -2.74 4.32
C ALA A 184 5.64 -1.48 4.33
N LEU A 185 6.00 -0.96 5.51
CA LEU A 185 6.86 0.23 5.63
C LEU A 185 8.30 -0.02 5.16
N MET A 186 8.84 -1.23 5.39
CA MET A 186 10.18 -1.61 4.92
C MET A 186 10.32 -1.53 3.39
N VAL A 187 9.23 -1.67 2.63
CA VAL A 187 9.28 -1.52 1.16
C VAL A 187 9.72 -0.11 0.76
N PHE A 188 9.35 0.91 1.54
CA PHE A 188 9.66 2.31 1.25
C PHE A 188 11.07 2.73 1.66
N THR A 189 11.82 1.88 2.37
CA THR A 189 13.19 2.20 2.81
C THR A 189 14.26 1.88 1.77
N GLU A 190 13.91 1.13 0.72
CA GLU A 190 14.82 0.73 -0.34
C GLU A 190 14.65 1.66 -1.55
N PRO A 191 15.65 2.52 -1.88
CA PRO A 191 15.56 3.44 -3.02
C PRO A 191 15.25 2.73 -4.33
N ASP A 192 15.74 1.50 -4.48
CA ASP A 192 15.50 0.71 -5.68
C ASP A 192 14.05 0.23 -5.84
N ASN A 193 13.16 0.44 -4.85
CA ASN A 193 11.75 0.10 -4.98
C ASN A 193 10.92 1.21 -5.63
N PHE A 194 11.39 2.45 -5.66
CA PHE A 194 10.62 3.55 -6.25
C PHE A 194 10.68 3.54 -7.79
N PRO A 195 9.58 3.93 -8.48
CA PRO A 195 8.25 4.29 -7.96
C PRO A 195 7.42 3.11 -7.44
N ILE A 196 6.69 3.34 -6.34
CA ILE A 196 5.86 2.34 -5.66
C ILE A 196 4.38 2.66 -5.89
N GLU A 197 3.60 1.66 -6.31
CA GLU A 197 2.15 1.66 -6.29
C GLU A 197 1.66 0.84 -5.10
N ILE A 198 0.73 1.39 -4.30
CA ILE A 198 0.15 0.71 -3.14
C ILE A 198 -1.37 0.63 -3.25
N HIS A 199 -1.92 -0.58 -3.11
CA HIS A 199 -3.37 -0.78 -3.14
C HIS A 199 -3.87 -1.79 -2.13
N CYS A 200 -5.18 -1.74 -1.90
CA CYS A 200 -5.96 -2.79 -1.27
C CYS A 200 -7.19 -3.05 -2.16
N THR A 201 -8.30 -3.58 -1.64
CA THR A 201 -9.49 -3.78 -2.46
C THR A 201 -10.06 -2.47 -3.00
N GLN A 202 -10.31 -1.49 -2.13
CA GLN A 202 -10.93 -0.21 -2.51
C GLN A 202 -9.97 0.99 -2.49
N GLY A 203 -8.74 0.80 -2.01
CA GLY A 203 -7.78 1.88 -1.87
C GLY A 203 -8.12 2.89 -0.76
N LYS A 204 -9.00 2.54 0.17
CA LYS A 204 -9.50 3.42 1.25
C LYS A 204 -8.80 3.17 2.58
N ASP A 205 -9.12 2.06 3.25
CA ASP A 205 -8.74 1.85 4.66
C ASP A 205 -7.28 1.39 4.83
N ARG A 206 -6.92 0.18 4.36
CA ARG A 206 -5.55 -0.36 4.50
C ARG A 206 -4.51 0.49 3.76
N THR A 207 -4.81 0.83 2.51
CA THR A 207 -4.00 1.77 1.72
C THR A 207 -3.89 3.12 2.42
N GLY A 208 -5.00 3.68 2.89
CA GLY A 208 -4.98 4.98 3.56
C GLY A 208 -4.19 4.97 4.86
N MET A 209 -4.25 3.90 5.65
CA MET A 209 -3.45 3.72 6.86
C MET A 209 -1.94 3.71 6.53
N ILE A 210 -1.52 2.87 5.57
CA ILE A 210 -0.09 2.82 5.20
C ILE A 210 0.36 4.13 4.55
N SER A 211 -0.43 4.72 3.66
CA SER A 211 -0.13 6.04 3.09
C SER A 211 0.03 7.09 4.19
N ALA A 212 -0.88 7.17 5.16
CA ALA A 212 -0.80 8.13 6.26
C ALA A 212 0.46 7.96 7.11
N LEU A 213 0.85 6.70 7.40
CA LEU A 213 2.10 6.42 8.12
C LEU A 213 3.33 6.87 7.33
N VAL A 214 3.40 6.57 6.02
CA VAL A 214 4.52 6.99 5.16
C VAL A 214 4.60 8.51 5.06
N LEU A 215 3.48 9.20 4.87
CA LEU A 215 3.42 10.66 4.85
C LEU A 215 3.86 11.27 6.19
N SER A 216 3.43 10.68 7.31
CA SER A 216 3.82 11.13 8.65
C SER A 216 5.33 10.96 8.87
N ILE A 217 5.92 9.85 8.44
CA ILE A 217 7.38 9.62 8.51
C ILE A 217 8.12 10.63 7.63
N ALA A 218 7.57 10.99 6.47
CA ALA A 218 8.12 12.02 5.58
C ALA A 218 7.95 13.46 6.09
N GLY A 219 7.36 13.66 7.28
CA GLY A 219 7.20 14.98 7.90
C GLY A 219 6.06 15.83 7.31
N VAL A 220 5.08 15.20 6.65
CA VAL A 220 3.88 15.88 6.16
C VAL A 220 2.96 16.24 7.34
N PRO A 221 2.47 17.47 7.45
CA PRO A 221 1.50 17.88 8.47
C PRO A 221 0.25 17.01 8.48
N GLU A 222 -0.24 16.72 9.69
CA GLU A 222 -1.42 15.86 9.90
C GLU A 222 -2.65 16.34 9.12
N GLU A 223 -2.90 17.66 9.07
CA GLU A 223 -4.02 18.24 8.32
C GLU A 223 -3.99 17.92 6.82
N ILE A 224 -2.79 17.88 6.23
CA ILE A 224 -2.58 17.54 4.82
C ILE A 224 -2.81 16.04 4.61
N ILE A 225 -2.32 15.21 5.54
CA ILE A 225 -2.53 13.76 5.53
C ILE A 225 -4.03 13.43 5.60
N VAL A 226 -4.75 14.06 6.53
CA VAL A 226 -6.19 13.89 6.69
C VAL A 226 -6.93 14.35 5.44
N ASN A 227 -6.51 15.46 4.81
CA ASN A 227 -7.09 15.92 3.56
C ASN A 227 -6.87 14.91 2.41
N ASP A 228 -5.66 14.35 2.24
CA ASP A 228 -5.42 13.29 1.26
C ASP A 228 -6.30 12.06 1.54
N TYR A 229 -6.39 11.64 2.81
CA TYR A 229 -7.21 10.51 3.20
C TYR A 229 -8.68 10.73 2.84
N ALA A 230 -9.21 11.93 3.13
CA ALA A 230 -10.60 12.30 2.85
C ALA A 230 -10.94 12.32 1.35
N LYS A 231 -9.96 12.49 0.45
CA LYS A 231 -10.18 12.41 -1.01
C LYS A 231 -10.78 11.06 -1.42
N THR A 232 -10.57 9.98 -0.65
CA THR A 232 -11.16 8.65 -0.90
C THR A 232 -12.67 8.54 -0.72
N GLN A 233 -13.32 9.55 -0.11
CA GLN A 233 -14.79 9.58 0.03
C GLN A 233 -15.49 10.04 -1.25
N LYS A 234 -14.76 10.70 -2.16
CA LYS A 234 -15.28 11.18 -3.44
C LYS A 234 -15.11 10.17 -4.58
N GLY A 235 -14.27 9.14 -4.37
CA GLY A 235 -13.97 8.05 -5.30
C GLY A 235 -14.82 6.82 -5.02
#